data_AF-A0A2G5XMJ8-F1
#
_entry.id   AF-A0A2G5XMJ8-F1
#
_cell.length_a   1.000
_cell.length_b   1.000
_cell.length_c   1.000
_cell.angle_alpha   90.00
_cell.angle_beta   90.00
_cell.angle_gamma   90.00
#
_symmetry.space_group_name_H-M   'P 1'
#
loop_
_entity.id
_entity.type
_entity.pdbx_description
1 polymer ?
#
loop_
_entity_poly.entity_id
_entity_poly.type
_entity_poly.pdbx_seq_one_letter_code
_entity_poly.pdbx_strand_id
1 'polypeptide(L)'
;MNHPIEAVYDEKTNRITGRLKKGTDLFEGILAVCKQHHVEAAQFQCIGSLAYATIVQPQQNPDKSLQYSERLVSDTPVELLSGSGFVGYDEEEQLDIHFHGLYIDCNKQMNGGHFLRGENPVAITVEFIIFPVSNTRVHRMPDEYSGIPLFHFTKRSE
;
A
#
# COMPACT_ATOMS: atom_id res chain seq x y z
N MET A 1 -14.80 -4.51 -22.60
CA MET A 1 -14.44 -4.98 -21.24
C MET A 1 -13.86 -3.80 -20.49
N ASN A 2 -14.42 -3.44 -19.34
CA ASN A 2 -13.97 -2.26 -18.60
C ASN A 2 -12.66 -2.64 -17.88
N HIS A 3 -11.52 -2.12 -18.34
CA HIS A 3 -10.22 -2.43 -17.74
C HIS A 3 -10.17 -1.78 -16.35
N PRO A 4 -9.96 -2.55 -15.25
CA PRO A 4 -10.04 -2.03 -13.87
C PRO A 4 -8.93 -1.04 -13.53
N ILE A 5 -7.90 -0.96 -14.36
CA ILE A 5 -6.67 -0.18 -14.15
C ILE A 5 -6.39 0.63 -15.41
N GLU A 6 -5.97 1.88 -15.23
CA GLU A 6 -5.32 2.71 -16.24
C GLU A 6 -3.92 3.04 -15.72
N ALA A 7 -2.87 2.67 -16.44
CA ALA A 7 -1.49 2.91 -16.04
C ALA A 7 -0.62 3.22 -17.26
N VAL A 8 0.29 4.17 -17.12
CA VAL A 8 1.25 4.60 -18.13
C VAL A 8 2.63 4.65 -17.51
N TYR A 9 3.61 4.02 -18.18
CA TYR A 9 5.02 4.11 -17.80
C TYR A 9 5.67 5.29 -18.51
N ASP A 10 6.20 6.24 -17.74
CA ASP A 10 7.03 7.33 -18.22
C ASP A 10 8.51 6.94 -18.13
N GLU A 11 9.05 6.48 -19.26
CA GLU A 11 10.44 6.07 -19.40
C GLU A 11 11.43 7.19 -19.04
N LYS A 12 11.07 8.46 -19.27
CA LYS A 12 11.97 9.59 -19.05
C LYS A 12 12.25 9.82 -17.56
N THR A 13 11.23 9.64 -16.73
CA THR A 13 11.35 9.83 -15.28
C THR A 13 11.48 8.51 -14.52
N ASN A 14 11.38 7.37 -15.21
CA ASN A 14 11.26 6.04 -14.63
C ASN A 14 10.16 6.01 -13.56
N ARG A 15 8.92 6.30 -13.98
CA ARG A 15 7.74 6.34 -13.11
C ARG A 15 6.54 5.72 -13.79
N ILE A 16 5.62 5.18 -13.00
CA ILE A 16 4.33 4.73 -13.51
C ILE A 16 3.25 5.59 -12.88
N THR A 17 2.41 6.22 -13.69
CA THR A 17 1.27 7.00 -13.23
C THR A 17 -0.02 6.37 -13.71
N GLY A 18 -1.09 6.52 -12.93
CA GLY A 18 -2.33 5.87 -13.30
C GLY A 18 -3.44 6.05 -12.29
N ARG A 19 -4.52 5.30 -12.51
CA ARG A 19 -5.63 5.19 -11.58
C ARG A 19 -6.22 3.79 -11.53
N LEU A 20 -6.70 3.44 -10.34
CA LEU A 20 -7.53 2.28 -10.08
C LEU A 20 -9.01 2.68 -10.19
N LYS A 21 -9.83 1.86 -10.84
CA LYS A 21 -11.27 2.12 -10.99
C LYS A 21 -12.07 1.47 -9.87
N LYS A 22 -13.29 1.98 -9.67
CA LYS A 22 -14.30 1.46 -8.74
C LYS A 22 -14.30 -0.07 -8.65
N GLY A 23 -14.29 -0.58 -7.41
CA GLY A 23 -14.35 -2.00 -7.09
C GLY A 23 -13.02 -2.73 -7.12
N THR A 24 -11.96 -2.13 -7.66
CA THR A 24 -10.59 -2.67 -7.54
C THR A 24 -10.12 -2.51 -6.10
N ASP A 25 -9.53 -3.54 -5.50
CA ASP A 25 -8.85 -3.38 -4.20
C ASP A 25 -7.58 -2.56 -4.38
N LEU A 26 -7.31 -1.65 -3.44
CA LEU A 26 -6.15 -0.75 -3.49
C LEU A 26 -4.83 -1.53 -3.65
N PHE A 27 -4.62 -2.58 -2.85
CA PHE A 27 -3.36 -3.32 -2.84
C PHE A 27 -3.24 -4.17 -4.09
N GLU A 28 -4.28 -4.95 -4.42
CA GLU A 28 -4.29 -5.78 -5.62
C GLU A 28 -4.11 -4.96 -6.89
N GLY A 29 -4.71 -3.77 -6.94
CA GLY A 29 -4.55 -2.83 -8.05
C GLY A 29 -3.10 -2.37 -8.24
N ILE A 30 -2.44 -1.92 -7.17
CA ILE A 30 -1.03 -1.49 -7.24
C ILE A 30 -0.12 -2.68 -7.57
N LEU A 31 -0.33 -3.84 -6.96
CA LEU A 31 0.44 -5.05 -7.25
C LEU A 31 0.27 -5.50 -8.71
N ALA A 32 -0.93 -5.40 -9.28
CA ALA A 32 -1.17 -5.71 -10.68
C ALA A 32 -0.42 -4.76 -11.62
N VAL A 33 -0.38 -3.46 -11.30
CA VAL A 33 0.42 -2.47 -12.05
C VAL A 33 1.91 -2.83 -11.98
N CYS A 34 2.42 -3.14 -10.79
CA CYS A 34 3.80 -3.57 -10.61
C CYS A 34 4.13 -4.81 -11.44
N LYS A 35 3.28 -5.84 -11.41
CA LYS A 35 3.45 -7.07 -12.21
C LYS A 35 3.44 -6.78 -13.71
N GLN A 36 2.50 -5.96 -14.19
CA GLN A 36 2.39 -5.58 -15.60
C GLN A 36 3.65 -4.86 -16.12
N HIS A 37 4.29 -4.06 -15.27
CA HIS A 37 5.48 -3.28 -15.63
C HIS A 37 6.80 -3.87 -15.11
N HIS A 38 6.78 -5.12 -14.63
CA HIS A 38 7.96 -5.82 -14.10
C HIS A 38 8.69 -5.05 -12.98
N VAL A 39 7.92 -4.38 -12.12
CA VAL A 39 8.43 -3.66 -10.95
C VAL A 39 8.40 -4.56 -9.74
N GLU A 40 9.58 -4.86 -9.22
CA GLU A 40 9.77 -5.75 -8.07
C GLU A 40 9.97 -5.01 -6.75
N ALA A 41 10.43 -3.75 -6.82
CA ALA A 41 10.65 -2.89 -5.68
C ALA A 41 10.32 -1.45 -6.06
N ALA A 42 9.55 -0.78 -5.21
CA ALA A 42 9.15 0.61 -5.44
C ALA A 42 8.73 1.31 -4.15
N GLN A 43 8.74 2.64 -4.17
CA GLN A 43 7.87 3.45 -3.34
C GLN A 43 6.67 3.89 -4.19
N PHE A 44 5.48 4.05 -3.62
CA PHE A 44 4.34 4.62 -4.34
C PHE A 44 3.54 5.58 -3.46
N GLN A 45 2.87 6.51 -4.10
CA GLN A 45 1.96 7.47 -3.48
C GLN A 45 0.61 7.41 -4.17
N CYS A 46 -0.47 7.65 -3.42
CA CYS A 46 -1.81 7.71 -4.00
C CYS A 46 -2.78 8.59 -3.19
N ILE A 47 -3.84 9.02 -3.87
CA ILE A 47 -4.99 9.73 -3.32
C ILE A 47 -6.27 9.24 -4.02
N GLY A 48 -7.43 9.46 -3.43
CA GLY A 48 -8.71 9.12 -4.07
C GLY A 48 -9.77 8.71 -3.05
N SER A 49 -10.62 7.75 -3.41
CA SER A 49 -11.72 7.31 -2.53
C SER A 49 -11.85 5.80 -2.43
N LEU A 50 -12.19 5.34 -1.23
CA LEU A 50 -12.43 3.93 -0.90
C LEU A 50 -13.86 3.75 -0.40
N ALA A 51 -14.50 2.62 -0.72
CA ALA A 51 -15.87 2.34 -0.28
C ALA A 51 -15.94 2.08 1.23
N TYR A 52 -14.83 1.60 1.79
CA TYR A 52 -14.48 1.64 3.20
C TYR A 52 -12.95 1.50 3.30
N ALA A 53 -12.36 1.97 4.39
CA ALA A 53 -10.97 1.75 4.71
C ALA A 53 -10.84 0.81 5.90
N THR A 54 -9.88 -0.10 5.79
CA THR A 54 -9.54 -1.03 6.88
C THR A 54 -8.10 -0.84 7.29
N ILE A 55 -7.88 -0.43 8.54
CA ILE A 55 -6.57 -0.12 9.10
C ILE A 55 -6.34 -0.80 10.44
N VAL A 56 -5.07 -0.87 10.83
CA VAL A 56 -4.61 -1.10 12.21
C VAL A 56 -3.65 0.01 12.62
N GLN A 57 -3.51 0.23 13.92
CA GLN A 57 -2.64 1.25 14.51
C GLN A 57 -1.72 0.61 15.56
N PRO A 58 -0.55 1.21 15.85
CA PRO A 58 0.25 0.77 16.98
C PRO A 58 -0.53 0.92 18.30
N GLN A 59 -0.56 -0.15 19.08
CA GLN A 59 -1.10 -0.19 20.43
C GLN A 59 0.03 -0.58 21.39
N GLN A 60 0.22 0.23 22.44
CA GLN A 60 1.23 -0.04 23.46
C GLN A 60 0.60 -0.79 24.63
N ASN A 61 1.20 -1.93 24.97
CA ASN A 61 0.85 -2.72 26.13
C ASN A 61 1.41 -2.08 27.43
N PRO A 62 0.89 -2.43 28.62
CA PRO A 62 1.40 -1.90 29.89
C PRO A 62 2.90 -2.14 30.13
N ASP A 63 3.44 -3.24 29.59
CA ASP A 63 4.87 -3.59 29.64
C ASP A 63 5.74 -2.84 28.61
N LYS A 64 5.15 -1.88 27.88
CA LYS A 64 5.72 -1.07 26.81
C LYS A 64 5.98 -1.80 25.48
N SER A 65 5.64 -3.09 25.37
CA SER A 65 5.65 -3.79 24.08
C SER A 65 4.63 -3.17 23.12
N LEU A 66 4.88 -3.27 21.81
CA LEU A 66 4.00 -2.78 20.77
C LEU A 66 3.32 -3.95 20.05
N GLN A 67 2.04 -3.80 19.81
CA GLN A 67 1.25 -4.68 18.95
C GLN A 67 0.38 -3.83 18.02
N TYR A 68 -0.26 -4.46 17.04
CA TYR A 68 -1.33 -3.79 16.30
C TYR A 68 -2.62 -3.76 17.13
N SER A 69 -3.38 -2.68 16.98
CA SER A 69 -4.74 -2.57 17.48
C SER A 69 -5.64 -3.63 16.86
N GLU A 70 -6.85 -3.77 17.41
CA GLU A 70 -7.93 -4.38 16.65
C GLU A 70 -8.14 -3.65 15.32
N ARG A 71 -8.72 -4.37 14.36
CA ARG A 71 -9.04 -3.84 13.05
C ARG A 71 -10.04 -2.70 13.17
N LEU A 72 -9.69 -1.54 12.61
CA LEU A 72 -10.56 -0.39 12.49
C LEU A 72 -11.10 -0.34 11.06
N VAL A 73 -12.42 -0.41 10.92
CA VAL A 73 -13.11 -0.31 9.63
C VAL A 73 -13.92 0.97 9.62
N SER A 74 -13.86 1.75 8.54
CA SER A 74 -14.70 2.93 8.40
C SER A 74 -16.15 2.55 8.11
N ASP A 75 -17.09 3.14 8.83
CA ASP A 75 -18.53 2.87 8.65
C ASP A 75 -19.15 3.55 7.41
N THR A 76 -18.39 4.45 6.78
CA THR A 76 -18.78 5.15 5.56
C THR A 76 -17.65 5.11 4.53
N PRO A 77 -17.93 5.40 3.24
CA PRO A 77 -16.88 5.66 2.27
C PRO A 77 -15.97 6.80 2.73
N VAL A 78 -14.70 6.72 2.30
CA VAL A 78 -13.66 7.66 2.73
C VAL A 78 -12.94 8.27 1.55
N GLU A 79 -12.50 9.52 1.71
CA GLU A 79 -11.48 10.13 0.86
C GLU A 79 -10.11 9.82 1.46
N LEU A 80 -9.27 9.12 0.70
CA LEU A 80 -7.86 8.90 0.98
C LEU A 80 -7.09 10.18 0.62
N LEU A 81 -6.77 10.96 1.64
CA LEU A 81 -6.13 12.26 1.53
C LEU A 81 -4.64 12.16 1.21
N SER A 82 -3.99 11.11 1.71
CA SER A 82 -2.58 10.82 1.46
C SER A 82 -2.31 9.34 1.73
N GLY A 83 -1.77 8.66 0.73
CA GLY A 83 -1.29 7.29 0.82
C GLY A 83 0.18 7.21 0.42
N SER A 84 0.98 6.48 1.18
CA SER A 84 2.36 6.15 0.82
C SER A 84 2.68 4.72 1.22
N GLY A 85 3.31 3.99 0.31
CA GLY A 85 3.73 2.63 0.59
C GLY A 85 5.00 2.22 -0.15
N PHE A 86 5.49 1.06 0.23
CA PHE A 86 6.56 0.35 -0.45
C PHE A 86 6.02 -0.94 -1.04
N VAL A 87 6.61 -1.33 -2.17
CA VAL A 87 6.43 -2.63 -2.82
C VAL A 87 7.75 -3.40 -2.65
N GLY A 88 7.63 -4.67 -2.31
CA GLY A 88 8.73 -5.62 -2.24
C GLY A 88 8.19 -7.04 -2.30
N TYR A 89 8.98 -8.00 -1.87
CA TYR A 89 8.56 -9.39 -1.74
C TYR A 89 8.29 -9.75 -0.27
N ASP A 90 7.34 -10.64 -0.02
CA ASP A 90 7.13 -11.28 1.26
C ASP A 90 8.07 -12.50 1.46
N GLU A 91 7.89 -13.21 2.57
CA GLU A 91 8.68 -14.40 2.93
C GLU A 91 8.45 -15.59 1.97
N GLU A 92 7.37 -15.56 1.18
CA GLU A 92 7.00 -16.58 0.19
C GLU A 92 7.36 -16.17 -1.25
N GLU A 93 8.22 -15.15 -1.40
CA GLU A 93 8.65 -14.58 -2.68
C GLU A 93 7.46 -14.08 -3.54
N GLN A 94 6.36 -13.68 -2.90
CA GLN A 94 5.24 -13.02 -3.57
C GLN A 94 5.34 -11.50 -3.39
N LEU A 95 4.93 -10.75 -4.42
CA LEU A 95 4.89 -9.29 -4.28
C LEU A 95 3.88 -8.88 -3.20
N ASP A 96 4.34 -8.01 -2.32
CA ASP A 96 3.60 -7.48 -1.19
C ASP A 96 3.78 -5.97 -1.04
N ILE A 97 2.89 -5.36 -0.27
CA ILE A 97 2.86 -3.92 0.00
C ILE A 97 2.90 -3.66 1.50
N HIS A 98 3.70 -2.67 1.89
CA HIS A 98 3.56 -1.98 3.18
C HIS A 98 3.05 -0.58 2.92
N PHE A 99 1.79 -0.29 3.28
CA PHE A 99 1.14 0.98 2.98
C PHE A 99 0.50 1.62 4.21
N HIS A 100 0.78 2.91 4.38
CA HIS A 100 0.14 3.77 5.36
C HIS A 100 -0.62 4.89 4.65
N GLY A 101 -1.67 5.38 5.30
CA GLY A 101 -2.43 6.51 4.76
C GLY A 101 -3.24 7.26 5.81
N LEU A 102 -3.77 8.40 5.38
CA LEU A 102 -4.72 9.25 6.10
C LEU A 102 -5.99 9.36 5.25
N TYR A 103 -7.15 9.19 5.87
CA TYR A 103 -8.44 9.36 5.23
C TYR A 103 -9.37 10.25 6.06
N ILE A 104 -10.39 10.80 5.40
CA ILE A 104 -11.53 11.45 6.03
C ILE A 104 -12.83 10.75 5.61
N ASP A 105 -13.70 10.47 6.57
CA ASP A 105 -14.97 9.80 6.34
C ASP A 105 -16.13 10.79 6.07
N CYS A 106 -17.32 10.27 5.75
CA CYS A 106 -18.50 11.10 5.50
C CYS A 106 -18.99 11.86 6.75
N ASN A 107 -18.58 11.42 7.95
CA ASN A 107 -18.86 12.05 9.23
C ASN A 107 -17.81 13.10 9.61
N LYS A 108 -16.90 13.43 8.68
CA LYS A 108 -15.82 14.42 8.85
C LYS A 108 -14.78 14.00 9.90
N GLN A 109 -14.68 12.71 10.20
CA GLN A 109 -13.65 12.14 11.06
C GLN A 109 -12.42 11.79 10.24
N MET A 110 -11.25 12.25 10.69
CA MET A 110 -9.98 11.88 10.09
C MET A 110 -9.35 10.73 10.87
N ASN A 111 -8.87 9.73 10.15
CA ASN A 111 -8.15 8.60 10.73
C ASN A 111 -7.07 8.09 9.78
N GLY A 112 -6.12 7.34 10.29
CA GLY A 112 -4.99 6.84 9.50
C GLY A 112 -4.17 5.81 10.24
N GLY A 113 -3.40 5.02 9.50
CA GLY A 113 -2.65 3.91 10.07
C GLY A 113 -2.08 3.01 8.99
N HIS A 114 -1.85 1.76 9.36
CA HIS A 114 -1.41 0.70 8.46
C HIS A 114 -2.64 0.04 7.81
N PHE A 115 -2.75 0.10 6.48
CA PHE A 115 -3.92 -0.47 5.78
C PHE A 115 -3.73 -1.96 5.56
N LEU A 116 -4.84 -2.70 5.52
CA LEU A 116 -4.84 -4.14 5.28
C LEU A 116 -5.17 -4.51 3.82
N ARG A 117 -4.39 -5.42 3.26
CA ARG A 117 -4.60 -5.95 1.90
C ARG A 117 -5.97 -6.63 1.75
N GLY A 118 -6.65 -6.41 0.63
CA GLY A 118 -7.93 -7.06 0.30
C GLY A 118 -9.16 -6.43 0.97
N GLU A 119 -8.98 -5.34 1.72
CA GLU A 119 -10.04 -4.72 2.52
C GLU A 119 -10.13 -3.21 2.28
N ASN A 120 -9.75 -2.76 1.09
CA ASN A 120 -9.74 -1.35 0.71
C ASN A 120 -10.23 -1.17 -0.75
N PRO A 121 -11.50 -1.52 -1.06
CA PRO A 121 -12.04 -1.39 -2.41
C PRO A 121 -12.24 0.08 -2.81
N VAL A 122 -11.84 0.45 -4.02
CA VAL A 122 -12.01 1.80 -4.57
C VAL A 122 -13.49 2.15 -4.72
N ALA A 123 -13.90 3.32 -4.20
CA ALA A 123 -15.27 3.83 -4.35
C ALA A 123 -15.52 4.47 -5.72
N ILE A 124 -14.65 5.39 -6.13
CA ILE A 124 -14.74 6.12 -7.40
C ILE A 124 -13.45 5.92 -8.21
N THR A 125 -12.34 6.40 -7.67
CA THR A 125 -11.00 6.30 -8.26
C THR A 125 -9.94 6.37 -7.18
N VAL A 126 -8.79 5.74 -7.41
CA VAL A 126 -7.55 6.04 -6.69
C VAL A 126 -6.47 6.34 -7.72
N GLU A 127 -5.97 7.57 -7.71
CA GLU A 127 -4.88 8.02 -8.56
C GLU A 127 -3.56 7.77 -7.85
N PHE A 128 -2.57 7.27 -8.58
CA PHE A 128 -1.30 6.86 -8.02
C PHE A 128 -0.11 7.26 -8.89
N ILE A 129 1.05 7.30 -8.24
CA ILE A 129 2.36 7.34 -8.86
C ILE A 129 3.28 6.32 -8.18
N ILE A 130 3.96 5.51 -8.97
CA ILE A 130 4.92 4.49 -8.53
C ILE A 130 6.32 4.94 -8.96
N PHE A 131 7.27 4.79 -8.05
CA PHE A 131 8.68 5.10 -8.19
C PHE A 131 9.50 3.79 -8.10
N PRO A 132 9.68 3.08 -9.22
CA PRO A 132 10.51 1.87 -9.27
C PRO A 132 11.94 2.13 -8.77
N VAL A 133 12.50 1.18 -8.01
CA VAL A 133 13.89 1.22 -7.53
C VAL A 133 14.65 -0.03 -7.98
N SER A 134 15.48 0.12 -9.02
CA SER A 134 16.10 -1.03 -9.71
C SER A 134 17.27 -1.65 -8.95
N ASN A 135 17.98 -0.89 -8.12
CA ASN A 135 19.19 -1.36 -7.43
C ASN A 135 18.93 -1.85 -6.00
N THR A 136 17.67 -1.88 -5.58
CA THR A 136 17.25 -2.28 -4.25
C THR A 136 16.52 -3.61 -4.33
N ARG A 137 16.85 -4.52 -3.41
CA ARG A 137 16.01 -5.67 -3.07
C ARG A 137 15.25 -5.31 -1.80
N VAL A 138 13.93 -5.42 -1.85
CA VAL A 138 13.03 -5.20 -0.72
C VAL A 138 12.36 -6.52 -0.43
N HIS A 139 12.55 -7.03 0.79
CA HIS A 139 12.12 -8.38 1.16
C HIS A 139 11.65 -8.40 2.61
N ARG A 140 10.53 -9.07 2.90
CA ARG A 140 10.12 -9.29 4.28
C ARG A 140 11.02 -10.34 4.91
N MET A 141 11.62 -9.97 6.03
CA MET A 141 12.34 -10.91 6.88
C MET A 141 12.03 -10.57 8.34
N PRO A 142 12.13 -11.54 9.26
CA PRO A 142 12.04 -11.26 10.68
C PRO A 142 13.10 -10.23 11.09
N ASP A 143 12.66 -9.14 11.72
CA ASP A 143 13.55 -8.15 12.30
C ASP A 143 14.30 -8.74 13.50
N GLU A 144 15.61 -8.49 13.60
CA GLU A 144 16.49 -9.13 14.59
C GLU A 144 16.10 -8.84 16.05
N TYR A 145 15.44 -7.71 16.31
CA TYR A 145 15.07 -7.28 17.66
C TYR A 145 13.65 -7.68 18.03
N SER A 146 12.72 -7.55 17.10
CA SER A 146 11.28 -7.73 17.34
C SER A 146 10.75 -9.08 16.88
N GLY A 147 11.44 -9.76 15.96
CA GLY A 147 10.97 -10.97 15.29
C GLY A 147 9.79 -10.74 14.34
N ILE A 148 9.36 -9.49 14.14
CA ILE A 148 8.25 -9.12 13.27
C ILE A 148 8.75 -9.12 11.81
N PRO A 149 8.00 -9.70 10.86
CA PRO A 149 8.33 -9.60 9.44
C PRO A 149 8.24 -8.16 8.92
N LEU A 150 9.39 -7.50 8.78
CA LEU A 150 9.51 -6.14 8.27
C LEU A 150 10.16 -6.15 6.88
N PHE A 151 9.92 -5.11 6.07
CA PHE A 151 10.71 -4.93 4.86
C PHE A 151 12.15 -4.54 5.20
N HIS A 152 13.08 -5.36 4.73
CA HIS A 152 14.50 -5.06 4.72
C HIS A 152 14.92 -4.56 3.34
N PHE A 153 15.80 -3.56 3.32
CA PHE A 153 16.25 -2.88 2.11
C PHE A 153 17.74 -3.17 1.92
N THR A 154 18.07 -3.93 0.88
CA THR A 154 19.46 -4.28 0.55
C THR A 154 19.80 -3.90 -0.87
N LYS A 155 21.09 -3.72 -1.18
CA LYS A 155 21.54 -3.52 -2.56
C LYS A 155 21.44 -4.85 -3.31
N ARG A 156 20.95 -4.84 -4.55
CA ARG A 156 21.06 -6.02 -5.42
C ARG A 156 22.53 -6.32 -5.66
N SER A 157 22.93 -7.58 -5.45
CA SER A 157 24.21 -8.10 -5.96
C SER A 157 24.19 -7.98 -7.49
N GLU A 158 25.32 -7.57 -8.07
CA GLU A 158 25.52 -7.62 -9.53
C GLU A 158 25.44 -9.06 -10.05
#